data_AF-A0AA42CPV7-F1
#
_entry.id   AF-A0AA42CPV7-F1
#
_cell.length_a   1.000
_cell.length_b   1.000
_cell.length_c   1.000
_cell.angle_alpha   90.00
_cell.angle_beta   90.00
_cell.angle_gamma   90.00
#
_symmetry.space_group_name_H-M   'P 1'
#
loop_
_entity.id
_entity.type
_entity.pdbx_description
1 polymer ?
#
loop_
_entity_poly.entity_id
_entity_poly.type
_entity_poly.pdbx_seq_one_letter_code
_entity_poly.pdbx_strand_id
1 'polypeptide(L)'
;MLLAASGVLGASGVALGAASAHLGGGDFGRLASEFLLFHAAAIPGILAICVPSGWVGQLAASMMVIGAVCFSGDLAYLGFVGRSPVSGLAPFGGLTLIAAWLVIVAAAVGVFRQKVEIDDKTV
;
A
#
# COMPACT_ATOMS: atom_id res chain seq x y z
N MET A 1 -8.19 -7.15 10.52
CA MET A 1 -8.26 -7.54 9.10
C MET A 1 -7.15 -6.90 8.26
N LEU A 2 -6.94 -5.58 8.31
CA LEU A 2 -5.88 -4.90 7.53
C LEU A 2 -4.46 -5.38 7.84
N LEU A 3 -4.14 -5.69 9.09
CA LEU A 3 -2.84 -6.29 9.45
C LEU A 3 -2.64 -7.67 8.81
N ALA A 4 -3.68 -8.50 8.79
CA ALA A 4 -3.63 -9.80 8.12
C ALA A 4 -3.46 -9.62 6.59
N ALA A 5 -4.15 -8.64 6.00
CA ALA A 5 -3.97 -8.29 4.58
C ALA A 5 -2.53 -7.86 4.28
N SER A 6 -1.92 -7.03 5.13
CA SER A 6 -0.50 -6.67 5.04
C SER A 6 0.42 -7.91 5.05
N GLY A 7 0.15 -8.88 5.93
CA GLY A 7 0.87 -10.15 5.94
C GLY A 7 0.75 -10.93 4.62
N VAL A 8 -0.46 -10.96 4.04
CA VAL A 8 -0.71 -11.60 2.74
C VAL A 8 0.03 -10.86 1.60
N LEU A 9 0.06 -9.53 1.60
CA LEU A 9 0.84 -8.75 0.63
C LEU A 9 2.33 -9.06 0.76
N GLY A 10 2.85 -9.11 1.99
CA GLY A 10 4.25 -9.44 2.24
C GLY A 10 4.63 -10.84 1.71
N ALA A 11 3.82 -11.85 2.06
CA ALA A 11 4.01 -13.21 1.56
C ALA A 11 3.94 -13.29 0.02
N SER A 12 2.97 -12.60 -0.57
CA SER A 12 2.80 -12.53 -2.03
C SER A 12 3.97 -11.82 -2.71
N GLY A 13 4.49 -10.76 -2.11
CA GLY A 13 5.67 -10.04 -2.58
C GLY A 13 6.91 -10.92 -2.60
N VAL A 14 7.21 -11.62 -1.49
CA VAL A 14 8.32 -12.59 -1.45
C VAL A 14 8.16 -13.68 -2.51
N ALA A 15 6.96 -14.25 -2.64
CA ALA A 15 6.67 -15.28 -3.63
C ALA A 15 6.86 -14.77 -5.07
N LEU A 16 6.38 -13.57 -5.38
CA LEU A 16 6.56 -12.93 -6.69
C LEU A 16 8.01 -12.59 -6.97
N GLY A 17 8.77 -12.13 -5.98
CA GLY A 17 10.21 -11.88 -6.12
C GLY A 17 10.99 -13.16 -6.44
N ALA A 18 10.70 -14.24 -5.71
CA ALA A 18 11.29 -15.55 -5.98
C ALA A 18 10.89 -16.10 -7.37
N ALA A 19 9.61 -16.01 -7.73
CA ALA A 19 9.13 -16.38 -9.06
C ALA A 19 9.81 -15.53 -10.15
N SER A 20 10.03 -14.25 -9.90
CA SER A 20 10.69 -13.36 -10.87
C SER A 20 12.16 -13.72 -11.08
N ALA A 21 12.83 -14.19 -10.04
CA ALA A 21 14.23 -14.61 -10.10
C ALA A 21 14.43 -15.98 -10.77
N HIS A 22 13.45 -16.90 -10.62
CA HIS A 22 13.63 -18.30 -11.01
C HIS A 22 12.73 -18.77 -12.16
N LEU A 23 11.56 -18.16 -12.37
CA LEU A 23 10.51 -18.66 -13.26
C LEU A 23 10.19 -17.73 -14.44
N GLY A 24 10.73 -16.50 -14.49
CA GLY A 24 10.45 -15.53 -15.56
C GLY A 24 9.88 -14.22 -15.01
N GLY A 25 8.96 -13.55 -15.69
CA GLY A 25 8.31 -12.33 -15.16
C GLY A 25 9.06 -11.01 -15.40
N GLY A 26 10.38 -11.08 -15.56
CA GLY A 26 11.24 -9.94 -15.89
C GLY A 26 11.09 -8.76 -14.91
N ASP A 27 11.33 -7.55 -15.41
CA ASP A 27 11.26 -6.34 -14.59
C ASP A 27 9.86 -6.07 -14.04
N PHE A 28 8.79 -6.45 -14.76
CA PHE A 28 7.42 -6.27 -14.29
C PHE A 28 7.09 -7.14 -13.08
N GLY A 29 7.51 -8.42 -13.08
CA GLY A 29 7.35 -9.30 -11.92
C GLY A 29 8.13 -8.81 -10.71
N ARG A 30 9.36 -8.33 -10.93
CA ARG A 30 10.19 -7.75 -9.87
C ARG A 30 9.57 -6.47 -9.29
N LEU A 31 9.07 -5.58 -10.15
CA LEU A 31 8.40 -4.35 -9.74
C LEU A 31 7.12 -4.65 -8.95
N ALA A 32 6.34 -5.65 -9.37
CA ALA A 32 5.16 -6.11 -8.62
C ALA A 32 5.54 -6.59 -7.20
N SER A 33 6.62 -7.36 -7.07
CA SER A 33 7.15 -7.80 -5.78
C SER A 33 7.53 -6.63 -4.88
N GLU A 34 8.31 -5.68 -5.40
CA GLU A 34 8.75 -4.49 -4.66
C GLU A 34 7.56 -3.67 -4.14
N PHE A 35 6.57 -3.42 -4.99
CA PHE A 35 5.36 -2.69 -4.60
C PHE A 35 4.56 -3.41 -3.51
N LEU A 36 4.39 -4.74 -3.59
CA LEU A 36 3.73 -5.49 -2.53
C LEU A 36 4.48 -5.40 -1.20
N LEU A 37 5.80 -5.58 -1.21
CA LEU A 37 6.63 -5.58 0.01
C LEU A 37 6.65 -4.20 0.70
N PHE A 38 6.83 -3.13 -0.06
CA PHE A 38 6.85 -1.78 0.51
C PHE A 38 5.52 -1.41 1.16
N HIS A 39 4.40 -1.72 0.51
CA HIS A 39 3.08 -1.41 1.04
C HIS A 39 2.69 -2.36 2.19
N ALA A 40 3.11 -3.63 2.13
CA ALA A 40 2.99 -4.56 3.25
C ALA A 40 3.66 -4.01 4.51
N ALA A 41 4.87 -3.44 4.40
CA ALA A 41 5.59 -2.85 5.53
C ALA A 41 4.99 -1.51 6.00
N ALA A 42 4.45 -0.70 5.08
CA ALA A 42 3.85 0.59 5.42
C ALA A 42 2.56 0.44 6.25
N ILE A 43 1.73 -0.55 5.95
CA ILE A 43 0.42 -0.73 6.59
C ILE A 43 0.51 -0.87 8.13
N PRO A 44 1.35 -1.74 8.72
CA PRO A 44 1.51 -1.81 10.17
C PRO A 44 1.93 -0.46 10.78
N GLY A 45 2.80 0.30 10.12
CA GLY A 45 3.20 1.64 10.56
C GLY A 45 2.03 2.62 10.58
N ILE A 46 1.22 2.63 9.52
CA ILE A 46 -0.01 3.44 9.44
C ILE A 46 -0.99 3.03 10.55
N LEU A 47 -1.15 1.72 10.77
CA LEU A 47 -2.06 1.21 11.81
C LEU A 47 -1.57 1.57 13.22
N ALA A 48 -0.27 1.55 13.46
CA ALA A 48 0.31 1.90 14.76
C ALA A 48 0.26 3.41 15.05
N ILE A 49 0.49 4.24 14.03
CA ILE A 49 0.68 5.70 14.21
C ILE A 49 -0.61 6.48 13.97
N CYS A 50 -1.42 6.12 12.96
CA CYS A 50 -2.50 6.96 12.46
C CYS A 50 -3.92 6.48 12.83
N VAL A 51 -4.08 5.25 13.34
CA VAL A 51 -5.40 4.76 13.80
C VAL A 51 -5.85 5.36 15.12
N PRO A 52 -4.97 5.70 16.08
CA PRO A 52 -5.39 6.47 17.26
C PRO A 52 -6.05 7.82 16.89
N SER A 53 -5.75 8.33 15.69
CA SER A 53 -6.32 9.55 15.11
C SER A 53 -7.70 9.38 14.46
N GLY A 54 -8.31 8.19 14.55
CA GLY A 54 -9.64 7.89 14.03
C GLY A 54 -9.67 7.14 12.68
N TRP A 55 -10.75 7.32 11.92
CA TRP A 55 -11.03 6.55 10.70
C TRP A 55 -10.04 6.78 9.56
N VAL A 56 -9.27 7.88 9.59
CA VAL A 56 -8.35 8.28 8.52
C VAL A 56 -7.22 7.24 8.34
N GLY A 57 -6.66 6.71 9.43
CA GLY A 57 -5.63 5.66 9.36
C GLY A 57 -6.17 4.36 8.75
N GLN A 58 -7.43 4.01 9.03
CA GLN A 58 -8.09 2.85 8.43
C GLN A 58 -8.35 3.05 6.93
N LEU A 59 -8.78 4.25 6.53
CA LEU A 59 -8.97 4.60 5.12
C LEU A 59 -7.64 4.47 4.37
N ALA A 60 -6.58 5.12 4.84
CA ALA A 60 -5.26 5.07 4.21
C ALA A 60 -4.75 3.64 4.07
N ALA A 61 -4.79 2.85 5.15
CA ALA A 61 -4.35 1.45 5.13
C ALA A 61 -5.20 0.59 4.18
N SER A 62 -6.52 0.84 4.08
CA SER A 62 -7.39 0.12 3.12
C SER A 62 -7.05 0.47 1.68
N MET A 63 -6.79 1.75 1.39
CA MET A 63 -6.35 2.21 0.07
C MET A 63 -4.98 1.62 -0.30
N MET A 64 -4.05 1.50 0.66
CA MET A 64 -2.76 0.82 0.43
C MET A 64 -2.97 -0.63 -0.02
N VAL A 65 -3.87 -1.38 0.64
CA VAL A 65 -4.18 -2.77 0.26
C VAL A 65 -4.77 -2.83 -1.15
N ILE A 66 -5.80 -2.04 -1.43
CA ILE A 66 -6.50 -2.07 -2.73
C ILE A 66 -5.54 -1.67 -3.86
N GLY A 67 -4.83 -0.56 -3.68
CA GLY A 67 -3.90 -0.05 -4.67
C GLY A 67 -2.74 -1.02 -4.94
N ALA A 68 -2.15 -1.62 -3.89
CA ALA A 68 -1.06 -2.57 -4.05
C ALA A 68 -1.49 -3.85 -4.77
N VAL A 69 -2.69 -4.38 -4.47
CA VAL A 69 -3.24 -5.56 -5.16
C VAL A 69 -3.52 -5.26 -6.62
N CYS A 70 -4.22 -4.16 -6.93
CA CYS A 70 -4.55 -3.80 -8.31
C CYS A 70 -3.29 -3.52 -9.15
N PHE A 71 -2.36 -2.72 -8.64
CA PHE A 71 -1.15 -2.35 -9.36
C PHE A 71 -0.23 -3.55 -9.56
N SER A 72 0.12 -4.23 -8.48
CA SER A 72 1.08 -5.33 -8.53
C SER A 72 0.50 -6.57 -9.21
N GLY A 73 -0.80 -6.81 -9.07
CA GLY A 73 -1.49 -7.88 -9.78
C GLY A 73 -1.49 -7.68 -11.30
N ASP A 74 -1.74 -6.46 -11.77
CA ASP A 74 -1.66 -6.14 -13.20
C ASP A 74 -0.23 -6.34 -13.75
N LEU A 75 0.78 -5.83 -13.04
CA LEU A 75 2.18 -6.00 -13.42
C LEU A 75 2.65 -7.45 -13.38
N ALA A 76 2.26 -8.21 -12.36
CA ALA A 76 2.59 -9.64 -12.28
C ALA A 76 1.99 -10.38 -13.48
N TYR A 77 0.71 -10.14 -13.78
CA TYR A 77 0.07 -10.77 -14.92
C TYR A 77 0.72 -10.32 -16.24
N LEU A 78 1.07 -9.04 -16.39
CA LEU A 78 1.81 -8.55 -17.55
C LEU A 78 3.19 -9.23 -17.68
N GLY A 79 3.93 -9.37 -16.59
CA GLY A 79 5.26 -9.98 -16.57
C GLY A 79 5.25 -11.49 -16.89
N PHE A 80 4.30 -12.24 -16.33
CA PHE A 80 4.27 -13.70 -16.48
C PHE A 80 3.40 -14.19 -17.65
N VAL A 81 2.41 -13.41 -18.08
CA VAL A 81 1.46 -13.79 -19.16
C VAL A 81 1.63 -12.94 -20.42
N GLY A 82 2.29 -11.78 -20.33
CA GLY A 82 2.59 -10.91 -21.49
C GLY A 82 1.45 -9.96 -21.90
N ARG A 83 0.39 -9.83 -21.09
CA ARG A 83 -0.72 -8.88 -21.31
C ARG A 83 -1.32 -8.43 -19.98
N SER A 84 -1.99 -7.29 -19.91
CA SER A 84 -2.75 -6.91 -18.71
C SER A 84 -4.11 -7.63 -18.68
N PRO A 85 -4.59 -8.10 -17.50
CA PRO A 85 -5.88 -8.76 -17.36
C PRO A 85 -7.05 -7.81 -17.57
N VAL A 86 -6.92 -6.55 -17.15
CA VAL A 86 -7.93 -5.49 -17.30
C VAL A 86 -7.24 -4.20 -17.70
N SER A 87 -7.69 -3.57 -18.80
CA SER A 87 -7.13 -2.31 -19.26
C SER A 87 -7.27 -1.22 -18.19
N GLY A 88 -6.16 -0.53 -17.86
CA GLY A 88 -6.16 0.58 -16.90
C GLY A 88 -6.09 0.17 -15.42
N LEU A 89 -5.97 -1.12 -15.10
CA LEU A 89 -5.91 -1.58 -13.70
C LEU A 89 -4.64 -1.09 -12.98
N ALA A 90 -3.48 -1.11 -13.66
CA ALA A 90 -2.26 -0.52 -13.12
C ALA A 90 -2.42 1.00 -12.84
N PRO A 91 -2.86 1.85 -13.80
CA PRO A 91 -3.14 3.26 -13.51
C PRO A 91 -4.07 3.48 -12.31
N PHE A 92 -5.17 2.73 -12.21
CA PHE A 92 -6.09 2.82 -11.07
C PHE A 92 -5.41 2.45 -9.75
N GLY A 93 -4.66 1.34 -9.73
CA GLY A 93 -3.92 0.90 -8.55
C GLY A 93 -2.88 1.94 -8.10
N GLY A 94 -2.10 2.47 -9.04
CA GLY A 94 -1.09 3.50 -8.78
C GLY A 94 -1.70 4.80 -8.25
N LEU A 95 -2.79 5.29 -8.85
CA LEU A 95 -3.50 6.48 -8.37
C LEU A 95 -4.08 6.28 -6.97
N THR A 96 -4.59 5.07 -6.69
CA THR A 96 -5.08 4.72 -5.34
C THR A 96 -3.96 4.73 -4.31
N LEU A 97 -2.77 4.21 -4.64
CA LEU A 97 -1.60 4.27 -3.77
C LEU A 97 -1.14 5.71 -3.52
N ILE A 98 -1.06 6.54 -4.57
CA ILE A 98 -0.72 7.97 -4.43
C ILE A 98 -1.72 8.65 -3.48
N ALA A 99 -3.01 8.45 -3.70
CA ALA A 99 -4.04 9.03 -2.84
C ALA A 99 -3.92 8.54 -1.38
N ALA A 100 -3.58 7.26 -1.15
CA ALA A 100 -3.35 6.72 0.18
C ALA A 100 -2.20 7.44 0.90
N TRP A 101 -1.08 7.68 0.22
CA TRP A 101 0.05 8.45 0.78
C TRP A 101 -0.33 9.90 1.07
N LEU A 102 -1.13 10.54 0.21
CA LEU A 102 -1.63 11.89 0.47
C LEU A 102 -2.58 11.95 1.66
N VAL A 103 -3.41 10.92 1.88
CA VAL A 103 -4.25 10.81 3.08
C VAL A 103 -3.38 10.71 4.34
N ILE A 104 -2.24 10.00 4.30
CA ILE A 104 -1.30 9.95 5.43
C ILE A 104 -0.70 11.33 5.71
N VAL A 105 -0.33 12.08 4.67
CA VAL A 105 0.15 13.46 4.83
C VAL A 105 -0.92 14.33 5.49
N ALA A 106 -2.17 14.27 5.01
CA ALA A 106 -3.28 15.01 5.59
C ALA A 106 -3.54 14.60 7.06
N ALA A 107 -3.47 13.30 7.36
CA ALA A 107 -3.61 12.77 8.72
C ALA A 107 -2.52 13.30 9.64
N ALA A 108 -1.26 13.29 9.20
CA ALA A 108 -0.14 13.79 9.98
C ALA A 108 -0.31 15.28 10.31
N VAL A 109 -0.63 16.11 9.31
CA VAL A 109 -0.89 17.54 9.53
C VAL A 109 -2.05 17.75 10.50
N GLY A 110 -3.14 16.99 10.36
CA GLY A 110 -4.28 17.05 11.28
C GLY A 110 -3.92 16.64 12.71
N VAL A 111 -3.16 15.55 12.88
CA VAL A 111 -2.67 15.06 14.19
C VAL A 111 -1.82 16.11 14.88
N PHE A 112 -0.88 16.74 14.16
CA PHE A 112 -0.05 17.81 14.73
C PHE A 112 -0.90 19.00 15.19
N ARG A 113 -1.94 19.37 14.44
CA ARG A 113 -2.85 20.46 14.82
C ARG A 113 -3.66 20.12 16.07
N GLN A 114 -4.23 18.92 16.18
CA GLN A 114 -4.95 18.51 17.39
C GLN A 114 -4.05 18.50 18.62
N LYS A 115 -2.81 18.00 18.49
CA LYS A 115 -1.89 17.95 19.61
C LYS A 115 -1.50 19.35 20.11
N VAL A 116 -1.23 20.29 19.22
CA VAL A 116 -0.95 21.69 19.56
C VAL A 116 -2.14 22.34 20.28
N GLU A 117 -3.38 22.10 19.81
CA GLU A 117 -4.57 22.68 20.45
C GLU A 117 -4.88 22.07 21.82
N ILE A 118 -4.55 20.80 22.05
CA ILE A 118 -4.69 20.17 23.38
C ILE A 118 -3.67 20.75 24.35
N ASP A 119 -2.41 20.90 23.92
CA ASP A 119 -1.35 21.44 24.78
C ASP A 119 -1.66 22.89 25.21
N ASP A 120 -2.15 23.74 24.29
CA ASP A 120 -2.55 25.14 24.56
C ASP A 120 -3.70 25.28 25.57
N LYS A 121 -4.61 24.29 25.63
CA LYS A 121 -5.74 24.30 26.58
C LYS A 121 -5.39 23.78 27.98
N THR A 122 -4.16 23.30 28.19
CA THR A 122 -3.72 22.67 29.45
C THR A 122 -2.68 23.49 30.23
N VAL A 123 -2.31 24.68 29.74
CA VAL A 123 -1.43 25.66 30.39
C VAL A 123 -2.24 26.87 30.83
#